data_AF-A0A1U7NN24-F1
#
_entry.id   AF-A0A1U7NN24-F1
#
_cell.length_a   1.000
_cell.length_b   1.000
_cell.length_c   1.000
_cell.angle_alpha   90.00
_cell.angle_beta   90.00
_cell.angle_gamma   90.00
#
_symmetry.space_group_name_H-M   'P 1'
#
loop_
_entity.id
_entity.type
_entity.pdbx_description
1 polymer ?
#
loop_
_entity_poly.entity_id
_entity_poly.type
_entity_poly.pdbx_seq_one_letter_code
_entity_poly.pdbx_strand_id
1 'polypeptide(L)'
;EDLLKQIHQLNTQINRETNQTTGVPPVVLFKKEKEHLDPLPSNAMLESYLHNISVQTVPSTLLVRYKGNGYSVNQKFIGKRVKLVPVHDKLYIYYNTQLIASHKISCSPFNYRKDDYLEALKVRIPSKEDDEINRIVQDNLKIFGSWSEEE
;
A
#
# COMPACT_ATOMS: atom_id res chain seq x y z
N GLU A 1 13.32 18.52 9.61
CA GLU A 1 14.50 17.91 8.93
C GLU A 1 15.77 17.93 9.77
N ASP A 2 16.00 18.95 10.59
CA ASP A 2 17.27 19.12 11.31
C ASP A 2 17.60 18.01 12.34
N LEU A 3 16.59 17.51 13.05
CA LEU A 3 16.78 16.45 14.06
C LEU A 3 17.29 15.12 13.46
N LEU A 4 16.74 14.72 12.29
CA LEU A 4 17.17 13.50 11.61
C LEU A 4 18.65 13.58 11.19
N LYS A 5 19.07 14.77 10.75
CA LYS A 5 20.45 15.04 10.38
C LYS A 5 21.38 14.98 11.59
N GLN A 6 20.98 15.57 12.71
CA GLN A 6 21.74 15.52 13.96
C GLN A 6 21.89 14.08 14.49
N ILE A 7 20.81 13.29 14.48
CA ILE A 7 20.84 11.87 14.85
C ILE A 7 21.82 11.10 13.95
N HIS A 8 21.79 11.36 12.64
CA HIS A 8 22.68 10.68 11.71
C HIS A 8 24.15 11.06 11.94
N GLN A 9 24.44 12.32 12.25
CA GLN A 9 25.79 12.77 12.59
C GLN A 9 26.29 12.12 13.87
N LEU A 10 25.47 12.11 14.93
CA LEU A 10 25.79 11.46 16.21
C LEU A 10 26.07 9.96 16.03
N ASN A 11 25.21 9.25 15.31
CA ASN A 11 25.41 7.82 15.01
C ASN A 11 26.71 7.57 14.24
N THR A 12 27.05 8.46 13.30
CA THR A 12 28.29 8.33 12.53
C THR A 12 29.52 8.56 13.40
N GLN A 13 29.45 9.53 14.32
CA GLN A 13 30.52 9.83 15.26
C GLN A 13 30.74 8.64 16.22
N ILE A 14 29.69 8.19 16.90
CA ILE A 14 29.76 7.08 17.87
C ILE A 14 30.31 5.80 17.23
N ASN A 15 29.90 5.49 15.99
CA ASN A 15 30.40 4.30 15.29
C ASN A 15 31.88 4.36 14.89
N ARG A 16 32.48 5.56 14.88
CA ARG A 16 33.91 5.79 14.52
C ARG A 16 34.80 5.98 15.75
N GLU A 17 34.22 6.36 16.88
CA GLU A 17 34.94 6.48 18.14
C GLU A 17 35.38 5.10 18.66
N THR A 18 36.51 5.07 19.34
CA THR A 18 37.01 3.85 19.98
C THR A 18 36.08 3.47 21.12
N ASN A 19 35.48 2.28 21.04
CA ASN A 19 34.65 1.77 22.11
C ASN A 19 35.52 1.45 23.34
N GLN A 20 35.08 1.89 24.52
CA GLN A 20 35.86 1.76 25.76
C GLN A 20 36.04 0.30 26.22
N THR A 21 35.11 -0.58 25.85
CA THR A 21 35.14 -2.00 26.25
C THR A 21 35.95 -2.84 25.27
N THR A 22 35.73 -2.67 23.97
CA THR A 22 36.41 -3.48 22.94
C THR A 22 37.74 -2.90 22.49
N GLY A 23 38.02 -1.63 22.80
CA GLY A 23 39.24 -0.92 22.40
C GLY A 23 39.33 -0.64 20.90
N VAL A 24 38.26 -0.89 20.13
CA VAL A 24 38.22 -0.77 18.68
C VAL A 24 36.95 -0.04 18.25
N PRO A 25 37.01 0.83 17.21
CA PRO A 25 35.81 1.44 16.66
C PRO A 25 34.78 0.41 16.15
N PRO A 26 33.48 0.55 16.48
CA PRO A 26 32.43 -0.38 16.02
C PRO A 26 32.40 -0.60 14.51
N VAL A 27 32.64 0.46 13.72
CA VAL A 27 32.68 0.37 12.25
C VAL A 27 33.76 -0.57 11.72
N VAL A 28 34.85 -0.77 12.47
CA VAL A 28 35.95 -1.67 12.08
C VAL A 28 35.59 -3.11 12.40
N LEU A 29 35.01 -3.37 13.58
CA LEU A 29 34.55 -4.71 13.96
C LEU A 29 33.42 -5.18 13.04
N PHE A 30 32.45 -4.30 12.77
CA PHE A 30 31.34 -4.61 11.87
C PHE A 30 31.80 -5.07 10.48
N LYS A 31 32.89 -4.51 9.93
CA LYS A 31 33.42 -4.95 8.62
C LYS A 31 33.82 -6.43 8.63
N LYS A 32 34.39 -6.93 9.73
CA LYS A 32 34.76 -8.34 9.89
C LYS A 32 33.55 -9.23 10.17
N GLU A 33 32.65 -8.76 11.03
CA GLU A 33 31.44 -9.51 11.40
C GLU A 33 30.47 -9.64 10.23
N LYS A 34 30.41 -8.64 9.33
CA LYS A 34 29.53 -8.63 8.16
C LYS A 34 29.71 -9.86 7.26
N GLU A 35 30.92 -10.37 7.15
CA GLU A 35 31.23 -11.58 6.36
C GLU A 35 30.63 -12.86 6.96
N HIS A 36 30.28 -12.83 8.24
CA HIS A 36 29.70 -13.94 8.99
C HIS A 36 28.18 -13.82 9.12
N LEU A 37 27.56 -12.81 8.51
CA LEU A 37 26.10 -12.67 8.50
C LEU A 37 25.47 -13.62 7.47
N ASP A 38 24.32 -14.18 7.84
CA ASP A 38 23.50 -14.94 6.92
C ASP A 38 23.02 -14.07 5.74
N PRO A 39 22.82 -14.66 4.55
CA PRO A 39 22.23 -13.96 3.42
C PRO A 39 20.83 -13.43 3.79
N LEU A 40 20.39 -12.39 3.08
CA LEU A 40 19.06 -11.83 3.30
C LEU A 40 17.99 -12.93 3.17
N PRO A 41 17.01 -12.95 4.09
CA PRO A 41 15.94 -13.94 4.04
C PRO A 41 15.05 -13.75 2.81
N SER A 42 14.21 -14.73 2.53
CA SER A 42 13.28 -14.66 1.39
C SER A 42 12.41 -13.40 1.44
N ASN A 43 12.03 -12.87 0.27
CA ASN A 43 11.15 -11.70 0.18
C ASN A 43 9.84 -11.88 0.95
N ALA A 44 9.28 -13.10 1.00
CA ALA A 44 8.08 -13.41 1.77
C ALA A 44 8.28 -13.22 3.28
N MET A 45 9.47 -13.54 3.80
CA MET A 45 9.83 -13.30 5.19
C MET A 45 10.11 -11.83 5.45
N LEU A 46 10.76 -11.10 4.54
CA LEU A 46 10.93 -9.65 4.65
C LEU A 46 9.58 -8.91 4.70
N GLU A 47 8.62 -9.36 3.90
CA GLU A 47 7.26 -8.82 3.87
C GLU A 47 6.49 -9.04 5.18
N SER A 48 6.79 -10.09 5.96
CA SER A 48 6.12 -10.31 7.24
C SER A 48 6.54 -9.31 8.32
N TYR A 49 7.76 -8.75 8.23
CA TYR A 49 8.20 -7.64 9.09
C TYR A 49 7.49 -6.32 8.78
N LEU A 50 6.90 -6.18 7.59
CA LEU A 50 6.07 -5.03 7.24
C LEU A 50 4.69 -5.22 7.87
N HIS A 51 4.55 -4.68 9.08
CA HIS A 51 3.41 -4.84 10.02
C HIS A 51 1.99 -4.59 9.47
N ASN A 52 1.85 -4.16 8.22
CA ASN A 52 0.60 -3.70 7.65
C ASN A 52 0.24 -4.36 6.31
N ILE A 53 0.97 -5.39 5.87
CA ILE A 53 0.61 -6.12 4.64
C ILE A 53 -0.54 -7.08 4.95
N SER A 54 -1.66 -6.92 4.25
CA SER A 54 -2.81 -7.82 4.33
C SER A 54 -3.02 -8.53 3.00
N VAL A 55 -3.40 -9.81 3.04
CA VAL A 55 -3.75 -10.57 1.83
C VAL A 55 -5.20 -11.01 1.93
N GLN A 56 -5.99 -10.67 0.92
CA GLN A 56 -7.40 -11.06 0.86
C GLN A 56 -7.84 -11.39 -0.56
N THR A 57 -8.89 -12.20 -0.67
CA THR A 57 -9.56 -12.47 -1.93
C THR A 57 -10.49 -11.29 -2.26
N VAL A 58 -10.48 -10.82 -3.51
CA VAL A 58 -11.38 -9.76 -3.95
C VAL A 58 -12.82 -10.30 -3.93
N PRO A 59 -13.73 -9.71 -3.14
CA PRO A 59 -15.12 -10.15 -3.08
C PRO A 59 -15.90 -9.73 -4.34
N SER A 60 -17.09 -10.31 -4.52
CA SER A 60 -18.03 -9.91 -5.60
C SER A 60 -18.50 -8.46 -5.51
N THR A 61 -18.35 -7.82 -4.34
CA THR A 61 -18.64 -6.40 -4.12
C THR A 61 -17.56 -5.46 -4.64
N LEU A 62 -16.45 -5.98 -5.18
CA LEU A 62 -15.29 -5.23 -5.70
C LEU A 62 -14.48 -4.45 -4.65
N LEU A 63 -14.89 -4.49 -3.39
CA LEU A 63 -14.29 -3.70 -2.32
C LEU A 63 -13.39 -4.56 -1.46
N VAL A 64 -12.09 -4.30 -1.51
CA VAL A 64 -11.15 -4.86 -0.55
C VAL A 64 -11.14 -4.03 0.74
N ARG A 65 -10.93 -4.67 1.89
CA ARG A 65 -11.08 -4.00 3.19
C ARG A 65 -9.72 -3.69 3.81
N TYR A 66 -9.53 -2.45 4.22
CA TYR A 66 -8.36 -2.04 4.98
C TYR A 66 -8.78 -1.06 6.09
N LYS A 67 -8.44 -1.39 7.35
CA LYS A 67 -8.82 -0.61 8.54
C LYS A 67 -10.31 -0.25 8.61
N GLY A 68 -11.20 -1.19 8.28
CA GLY A 68 -12.65 -1.00 8.31
C GLY A 68 -13.25 -0.39 7.03
N ASN A 69 -12.44 0.23 6.18
CA ASN A 69 -12.89 0.92 4.97
C ASN A 69 -12.71 0.07 3.71
N GLY A 70 -13.64 0.21 2.77
CA GLY A 70 -13.63 -0.50 1.48
C GLY A 70 -12.92 0.32 0.40
N TYR A 71 -12.12 -0.35 -0.42
CA TYR A 71 -11.38 0.24 -1.54
C TYR A 71 -11.65 -0.54 -2.82
N SER A 72 -12.02 0.14 -3.91
CA SER A 72 -12.38 -0.53 -5.16
C SER A 72 -11.20 -1.19 -5.84
N VAL A 73 -11.47 -2.33 -6.46
CA VAL A 73 -10.58 -3.02 -7.37
C VAL A 73 -11.36 -3.33 -8.64
N ASN A 74 -10.66 -3.32 -9.78
CA ASN A 74 -11.25 -3.67 -11.06
C ASN A 74 -11.91 -5.06 -11.03
N GLN A 75 -13.07 -5.19 -11.68
CA GLN A 75 -13.87 -6.42 -11.72
C GLN A 75 -13.14 -7.66 -12.24
N LYS A 76 -12.10 -7.47 -13.08
CA LYS A 76 -11.27 -8.57 -13.60
C LYS A 76 -10.58 -9.37 -12.50
N PHE A 77 -10.46 -8.80 -11.29
CA PHE A 77 -9.81 -9.43 -10.15
C PHE A 77 -10.77 -10.08 -9.14
N ILE A 78 -12.10 -10.11 -9.38
CA ILE A 78 -13.03 -10.85 -8.51
C ILE A 78 -12.54 -12.30 -8.32
N GLY A 79 -12.53 -12.77 -7.07
CA GLY A 79 -12.09 -14.12 -6.72
C GLY A 79 -10.57 -14.33 -6.76
N LYS A 80 -9.78 -13.32 -7.14
CA LYS A 80 -8.31 -13.35 -7.10
C LYS A 80 -7.79 -12.91 -5.73
N ARG A 81 -6.66 -13.49 -5.31
CA ARG A 81 -5.96 -13.09 -4.08
C ARG A 81 -5.09 -11.87 -4.35
N VAL A 82 -5.29 -10.80 -3.60
CA VAL A 82 -4.55 -9.55 -3.73
C VAL A 82 -3.87 -9.18 -2.42
N LYS A 83 -2.72 -8.51 -2.53
CA LYS A 83 -1.91 -8.01 -1.42
C LYS A 83 -2.13 -6.51 -1.27
N LEU A 84 -2.47 -6.08 -0.06
CA LEU A 84 -2.69 -4.69 0.32
C LEU A 84 -1.44 -4.22 1.09
N VAL A 85 -0.77 -3.22 0.55
CA VAL A 85 0.48 -2.66 1.08
C VAL A 85 0.25 -1.17 1.35
N PRO A 86 0.06 -0.77 2.61
CA PRO A 86 -0.08 0.63 2.97
C PRO A 86 1.31 1.26 3.13
N VAL A 87 1.51 2.39 2.47
CA VAL A 87 2.74 3.18 2.51
C VAL A 87 2.33 4.63 2.71
N HIS A 88 2.70 5.22 3.85
CA HIS A 88 2.27 6.56 4.28
C HIS A 88 0.74 6.72 4.28
N ASP A 89 0.20 7.60 3.44
CA ASP A 89 -1.22 7.91 3.29
C ASP A 89 -1.86 7.16 2.10
N LYS A 90 -1.14 6.23 1.46
CA LYS A 90 -1.62 5.48 0.30
C LYS A 90 -1.67 3.98 0.56
N LEU A 91 -2.71 3.35 0.01
CA LEU A 91 -2.91 1.92 -0.01
C LEU A 91 -2.65 1.40 -1.42
N TYR A 92 -1.61 0.59 -1.57
CA TYR A 92 -1.27 -0.07 -2.83
C TYR A 92 -1.84 -1.49 -2.83
N ILE A 93 -2.52 -1.86 -3.91
CA ILE A 93 -3.15 -3.17 -4.06
C ILE A 93 -2.46 -3.88 -5.21
N TYR A 94 -1.88 -5.05 -4.91
CA TYR A 94 -1.12 -5.86 -5.85
C TYR A 94 -1.83 -7.18 -6.13
N TYR A 95 -1.85 -7.59 -7.40
CA TYR A 95 -2.09 -8.98 -7.78
C TYR A 95 -0.74 -9.59 -8.17
N ASN A 96 -0.27 -10.56 -7.39
CA ASN A 96 1.11 -11.07 -7.48
C ASN A 96 2.14 -9.93 -7.34
N THR A 97 2.85 -9.59 -8.42
CA THR A 97 3.83 -8.50 -8.49
C THR A 97 3.30 -7.25 -9.19
N GLN A 98 2.10 -7.32 -9.78
CA GLN A 98 1.51 -6.22 -10.55
C GLN A 98 0.71 -5.30 -9.65
N LEU A 99 0.98 -3.99 -9.70
CA LEU A 99 0.14 -2.98 -9.07
C LEU A 99 -1.16 -2.85 -9.87
N ILE A 100 -2.30 -3.13 -9.23
CA ILE A 100 -3.62 -3.13 -9.88
C ILE A 100 -4.49 -1.93 -9.48
N ALA A 101 -4.27 -1.39 -8.28
CA ALA A 101 -4.97 -0.21 -7.79
C ALA A 101 -4.15 0.50 -6.71
N SER A 102 -4.31 1.82 -6.61
CA SER A 102 -3.72 2.64 -5.56
C SER A 102 -4.78 3.63 -5.07
N HIS A 103 -4.95 3.72 -3.75
CA HIS A 103 -5.94 4.59 -3.11
C HIS A 103 -5.30 5.47 -2.05
N LYS A 104 -5.85 6.66 -1.82
CA LYS A 104 -5.56 7.42 -0.60
C LYS A 104 -6.31 6.77 0.57
N ILE A 105 -5.61 6.49 1.67
CA ILE A 105 -6.22 5.95 2.88
C ILE A 105 -7.12 7.04 3.46
N SER A 106 -8.41 6.75 3.56
CA SER A 106 -9.42 7.70 4.04
C SER A 106 -10.18 7.11 5.23
N CYS A 107 -11.00 7.94 5.86
CA CYS A 107 -12.01 7.52 6.85
C CYS A 107 -13.37 7.19 6.19
N SER A 108 -13.48 7.30 4.86
CA SER A 108 -14.73 6.97 4.16
C SER A 108 -14.94 5.46 4.13
N PRO A 109 -16.16 4.96 4.45
CA PRO A 109 -16.45 3.54 4.42
C PRO A 109 -16.32 2.93 3.02
N PHE A 110 -16.51 3.73 1.97
CA PHE A 110 -16.49 3.27 0.57
C PHE A 110 -15.64 4.21 -0.29
N ASN A 111 -14.55 3.68 -0.86
CA ASN A 111 -13.62 4.41 -1.72
C ASN A 111 -13.65 3.79 -3.12
N TYR A 112 -14.59 4.27 -3.95
CA TYR A 112 -14.73 3.83 -5.33
C TYR A 112 -13.93 4.73 -6.27
N ARG A 113 -13.10 4.12 -7.12
CA ARG A 113 -12.58 4.76 -8.32
C ARG A 113 -13.66 4.72 -9.40
N LYS A 114 -13.88 5.86 -10.05
CA LYS A 114 -14.91 6.02 -11.09
C LYS A 114 -14.82 4.94 -12.18
N ASP A 115 -13.62 4.66 -12.66
CA ASP A 115 -13.39 3.69 -13.73
C ASP A 115 -13.75 2.25 -13.31
N ASP A 116 -13.38 1.84 -12.10
CA ASP A 116 -13.70 0.50 -11.61
C ASP A 116 -15.22 0.30 -11.46
N TYR A 117 -15.91 1.33 -10.97
CA TYR A 117 -17.35 1.31 -10.78
C TYR A 117 -18.11 1.35 -12.12
N LEU A 118 -17.63 2.15 -13.07
CA LEU A 118 -18.16 2.23 -14.43
C LEU A 118 -18.02 0.90 -15.17
N GLU A 119 -16.83 0.28 -15.15
CA GLU A 119 -16.63 -1.02 -15.79
C GLU A 119 -17.53 -2.11 -15.20
N ALA A 120 -17.74 -2.08 -13.88
CA ALA A 120 -18.65 -3.00 -13.20
C ALA A 120 -20.11 -2.81 -13.62
N LEU A 121 -20.55 -1.55 -13.77
CA LEU A 121 -21.91 -1.22 -14.20
C LEU A 121 -22.16 -1.61 -15.66
N LYS A 122 -21.20 -1.39 -16.55
CA LYS A 122 -21.28 -1.79 -17.96
C LYS A 122 -21.55 -3.28 -18.13
N VAL A 123 -20.90 -4.12 -17.31
CA VAL A 123 -21.12 -5.58 -17.34
C VAL A 123 -22.49 -5.96 -16.78
N ARG A 124 -22.97 -5.23 -15.77
CA ARG A 124 -24.26 -5.53 -15.11
C ARG A 124 -25.47 -5.06 -15.92
N ILE A 125 -25.34 -3.98 -16.70
CA ILE A 125 -26.43 -3.38 -17.47
C ILE A 125 -25.95 -3.11 -18.91
N PRO A 126 -25.72 -4.16 -19.72
CA PRO A 126 -25.17 -4.02 -21.07
C PRO A 126 -26.14 -3.39 -22.07
N SER A 127 -27.42 -3.27 -21.71
CA SER A 127 -28.48 -2.75 -22.57
C SER A 127 -28.61 -1.23 -22.57
N LYS A 128 -27.84 -0.52 -21.73
CA LYS A 128 -27.87 0.94 -21.63
C LYS A 128 -26.74 1.57 -22.43
N GLU A 129 -27.01 2.76 -22.96
CA GLU A 129 -26.02 3.59 -23.63
C GLU A 129 -24.94 4.06 -22.65
N ASP A 130 -23.70 4.19 -23.14
CA ASP A 130 -22.53 4.56 -22.34
C ASP A 130 -22.72 5.92 -21.61
N ASP A 131 -23.41 6.86 -22.23
CA ASP A 131 -23.71 8.17 -21.64
C ASP A 131 -24.69 8.09 -20.46
N GLU A 132 -25.66 7.17 -20.54
CA GLU A 132 -26.62 6.95 -19.45
C GLU A 132 -25.93 6.26 -18.26
N ILE A 133 -25.05 5.29 -18.54
CA ILE A 133 -24.24 4.61 -17.51
C ILE A 133 -23.34 5.61 -16.81
N ASN A 134 -22.71 6.52 -17.54
CA ASN A 134 -21.88 7.59 -16.97
C ASN A 134 -22.66 8.51 -16.02
N ARG A 135 -23.90 8.87 -16.35
CA ARG A 135 -24.76 9.68 -15.46
C ARG A 135 -25.09 8.93 -14.18
N ILE A 136 -25.50 7.67 -14.28
CA ILE A 136 -25.81 6.82 -13.12
C ILE A 136 -24.58 6.66 -12.22
N VAL A 137 -23.39 6.48 -12.79
CA VAL A 137 -22.12 6.42 -12.05
C VAL A 137 -21.92 7.70 -11.24
N GLN A 138 -22.05 8.87 -11.88
CA GLN A 138 -21.85 10.15 -11.20
C GLN A 138 -22.85 10.37 -10.06
N ASP A 139 -24.13 10.08 -10.29
CA ASP A 139 -25.18 10.27 -9.29
C ASP A 139 -24.97 9.33 -8.09
N ASN A 140 -24.61 8.07 -8.33
CA ASN A 140 -24.32 7.12 -7.26
C ASN A 140 -23.07 7.50 -6.46
N LEU A 141 -21.98 7.94 -7.11
CA LEU A 141 -20.75 8.34 -6.42
C LEU A 141 -20.94 9.60 -5.56
N LYS A 142 -21.82 10.52 -5.99
CA LYS A 142 -22.23 11.67 -5.16
C LYS A 142 -22.93 11.22 -3.88
N ILE A 143 -23.80 10.22 -3.95
CA ILE A 143 -24.49 9.67 -2.77
C ILE A 143 -23.50 9.01 -1.79
N PHE A 144 -22.48 8.33 -2.30
CA PHE A 144 -21.46 7.69 -1.46
C PHE A 144 -20.48 8.67 -0.80
N GLY A 145 -20.55 9.97 -1.12
CA GLY A 145 -19.62 10.97 -0.60
C GLY A 145 -18.18 10.78 -1.11
N SER A 146 -17.97 9.95 -2.14
CA SER A 146 -16.66 9.76 -2.78
C SER A 146 -16.42 10.77 -3.91
N TRP A 147 -17.33 11.71 -4.10
CA TRP A 147 -17.21 12.82 -5.04
C TRP A 147 -17.00 14.09 -4.23
N SER A 148 -15.74 14.37 -3.89
CA SER A 148 -15.30 15.75 -3.70
C SER A 148 -14.92 16.27 -5.08
N GLU A 149 -15.56 17.34 -5.51
CA GLU A 149 -14.94 18.25 -6.48
C GLU A 149 -13.63 18.72 -5.81
N GLU A 150 -12.53 18.02 -6.07
CA GLU A 150 -11.21 18.61 -5.87
C GLU A 150 -10.90 19.40 -7.15
N GLU A 151 -10.98 20.71 -6.98
CA GLU A 151 -10.48 21.78 -7.86
C GLU A 151 -9.02 21.55 -8.31
#